data_AF-A0A4W4GPL7-F1
#
_entry.id   AF-A0A4W4GPL7-F1
#
_cell.length_a   1.000
_cell.length_b   1.000
_cell.length_c   1.000
_cell.angle_alpha   90.00
_cell.angle_beta   90.00
_cell.angle_gamma   90.00
#
_symmetry.space_group_name_H-M   'P 1'
#
loop_
_entity.id
_entity.type
_entity.pdbx_description
1 polymer ?
#
loop_
_entity_poly.entity_id
_entity_poly.type
_entity_poly.pdbx_seq_one_letter_code
_entity_poly.pdbx_strand_id
1 'polypeptide(L)'
;MTTKKTRSVPPSNDSWVVIAADSALESTKTHDSEPTFVKLRNPATGTASQYLFSGGDVRVYEMKAFTEDCRSWFIGQTVQRDGKLLYLTPVDPIFLLLPYMQSDGVEGKFQPLQQMVMDEHYPGCMRLLKCTQALDSLRYVTDEKMMDNLKFHRYNHEKTMEWLKKKVWNTVTALRNSDISVGGGVKSTTYVRVKQETLATEEDYLRYAHGLISVYISEELSKDLLKHLQLPEITSPKEVEPPSKKRKLSDKPVEAGEDYTKFNSADFVRKPPKKMTAAQKTLAKVDKTGMKSMSAFFSPKVKQEKK
;
A
#
# COMPACT_ATOMS: atom_id res chain seq x y z
N MET A 1 17.89 -26.80 -47.68
CA MET A 1 18.56 -25.67 -46.98
C MET A 1 17.48 -24.74 -46.44
N THR A 2 17.12 -24.87 -45.17
CA THR A 2 16.14 -24.00 -44.51
C THR A 2 16.86 -22.80 -43.91
N THR A 3 16.77 -21.65 -44.57
CA THR A 3 17.30 -20.38 -44.07
C THR A 3 16.54 -19.99 -42.80
N LYS A 4 17.19 -20.13 -41.64
CA LYS A 4 16.74 -19.53 -40.39
C LYS A 4 16.69 -18.01 -40.60
N LYS A 5 15.48 -17.46 -40.73
CA LYS A 5 15.26 -16.01 -40.60
C LYS A 5 15.69 -15.61 -39.18
N THR A 6 16.82 -14.93 -39.08
CA THR A 6 17.26 -14.24 -37.88
C THR A 6 16.20 -13.20 -37.55
N ARG A 7 15.37 -13.49 -36.55
CA ARG A 7 14.37 -12.57 -36.04
C ARG A 7 15.14 -11.44 -35.36
N SER A 8 15.20 -10.27 -35.99
CA SER A 8 15.73 -9.05 -35.38
C SER A 8 15.03 -8.84 -34.04
N VAL A 9 15.81 -8.65 -32.97
CA VAL A 9 15.29 -8.22 -31.68
C VAL A 9 14.55 -6.91 -31.91
N PRO A 10 13.23 -6.83 -31.69
CA PRO A 10 12.53 -5.56 -31.82
C PRO A 10 13.18 -4.56 -30.85
N PRO A 11 13.31 -3.27 -31.21
CA PRO A 11 13.79 -2.26 -30.28
C PRO A 11 12.96 -2.37 -29.01
N SER A 12 13.62 -2.44 -27.85
CA SER A 12 12.96 -2.40 -26.55
C SER A 12 12.34 -1.01 -26.40
N ASN A 13 11.14 -0.83 -26.94
CA ASN A 13 10.32 0.33 -26.68
C ASN A 13 9.79 0.17 -25.25
N ASP A 14 10.61 0.54 -24.27
CA ASP A 14 10.20 0.65 -22.87
C ASP A 14 9.15 1.77 -22.81
N SER A 15 7.89 1.35 -22.91
CA SER A 15 6.74 2.24 -22.88
C SER A 15 6.24 2.30 -21.45
N TRP A 16 5.91 3.50 -20.96
CA TRP A 16 5.35 3.67 -19.62
C TRP A 16 3.84 3.85 -19.70
N VAL A 17 3.10 3.12 -18.86
CA VAL A 17 1.68 3.33 -18.66
C VAL A 17 1.51 4.23 -17.44
N VAL A 18 0.97 5.43 -17.67
CA VAL A 18 0.87 6.48 -16.64
C VAL A 18 -0.57 6.95 -16.51
N ILE A 19 -1.05 7.04 -15.26
CA ILE A 19 -2.27 7.75 -14.88
C ILE A 19 -1.84 9.10 -14.33
N ALA A 20 -2.26 10.17 -15.00
CA ALA A 20 -1.95 11.55 -14.63
C ALA A 20 -3.24 12.37 -14.57
N ALA A 21 -3.28 13.36 -13.68
CA ALA A 21 -4.32 14.37 -13.72
C ALA A 21 -4.11 15.29 -14.94
N ASP A 22 -5.18 15.77 -15.57
CA ASP A 22 -5.10 16.68 -16.72
C ASP A 22 -4.23 17.92 -16.42
N SER A 23 -4.37 18.45 -15.21
CA SER A 23 -3.55 19.57 -14.71
C SER A 23 -2.02 19.33 -14.69
N ALA A 24 -1.57 18.07 -14.75
CA ALA A 24 -0.15 17.75 -14.86
C ALA A 24 0.37 17.88 -16.31
N LEU A 25 -0.53 17.81 -17.29
CA LEU A 25 -0.24 17.82 -18.72
C LEU A 25 -0.61 19.15 -19.38
N GLU A 26 -1.44 19.98 -18.74
CA GLU A 26 -1.80 21.30 -19.23
C GLU A 26 -0.58 22.25 -19.26
N SER A 27 -0.14 22.61 -20.47
CA SER A 27 0.78 23.73 -20.68
C SER A 27 0.01 25.04 -20.52
N THR A 28 0.35 25.86 -19.52
CA THR A 28 -0.25 27.20 -19.42
C THR A 28 0.23 28.03 -20.61
N LYS A 29 -0.71 28.64 -21.35
CA LYS A 29 -0.44 29.46 -22.55
C LYS A 29 0.55 30.63 -22.33
N THR A 30 0.88 30.93 -21.07
CA THR A 30 1.75 32.01 -20.62
C THR A 30 3.22 31.59 -20.46
N HIS A 31 3.51 30.29 -20.34
CA HIS A 31 4.87 29.76 -20.24
C HIS A 31 4.98 28.52 -21.13
N ASP A 32 5.73 28.64 -22.22
CA ASP A 32 5.99 27.63 -23.26
C ASP A 32 6.79 26.40 -22.77
N SER A 33 6.81 26.15 -21.45
CA SER A 33 7.57 25.08 -20.84
C SER A 33 6.71 23.83 -20.74
N GLU A 34 7.13 22.77 -21.42
CA GLU A 34 6.56 21.44 -21.29
C GLU A 34 6.73 20.89 -19.86
N PRO A 35 5.87 19.96 -19.43
CA PRO A 35 6.05 19.26 -18.17
C PRO A 35 7.30 18.37 -18.24
N THR A 36 8.13 18.39 -17.19
CA THR A 36 9.43 17.70 -17.22
C THR A 36 9.65 16.84 -15.99
N PHE A 37 10.18 15.64 -16.20
CA PHE A 37 10.60 14.77 -15.11
C PHE A 37 11.94 15.21 -14.53
N VAL A 38 12.01 15.25 -13.20
CA VAL A 38 13.19 15.67 -12.44
C VAL A 38 13.42 14.67 -11.31
N LYS A 39 14.69 14.35 -11.05
CA LYS A 39 15.09 13.56 -9.89
C LYS A 39 15.33 14.49 -8.71
N LEU A 40 14.63 14.25 -7.61
CA LEU A 40 14.81 14.97 -6.34
C LEU A 40 15.09 13.98 -5.22
N ARG A 41 15.56 14.51 -4.09
CA ARG A 41 15.71 13.76 -2.84
C ARG A 41 14.34 13.37 -2.29
N ASN A 42 14.18 12.11 -1.90
CA ASN A 42 13.03 11.62 -1.15
C ASN A 42 13.06 12.21 0.27
N PRO A 43 11.98 12.83 0.76
CA PRO A 43 11.94 13.44 2.08
C PRO A 43 12.22 12.52 3.27
N ALA A 44 11.77 11.27 3.19
CA ALA A 44 11.89 10.33 4.30
C ALA A 44 13.20 9.54 4.26
N THR A 45 13.62 9.11 3.07
CA THR A 45 14.76 8.19 2.91
C THR A 45 16.03 8.86 2.41
N GLY A 46 15.95 10.09 1.89
CA GLY A 46 17.09 10.79 1.30
C GLY A 46 17.56 10.24 -0.06
N THR A 47 16.91 9.21 -0.61
CA THR A 47 17.30 8.58 -1.88
C THR A 47 16.73 9.32 -3.09
N ALA A 48 17.28 9.05 -4.29
CA ALA A 48 16.75 9.64 -5.52
C ALA A 48 15.33 9.14 -5.81
N SER A 49 14.39 10.06 -6.01
CA SER A 49 13.00 9.77 -6.41
C SER A 49 12.61 10.66 -7.59
N GLN A 50 11.69 10.17 -8.43
CA GLN A 50 11.29 10.85 -9.66
C GLN A 50 10.00 11.66 -9.44
N TYR A 51 10.04 12.91 -9.86
CA TYR A 51 8.95 13.88 -9.75
C TYR A 51 8.69 14.51 -11.12
N LEU A 52 7.47 15.01 -11.32
CA LEU A 52 7.09 15.75 -12.51
C LEU A 52 6.76 17.18 -12.11
N PHE A 53 7.40 18.15 -12.76
CA PHE A 53 6.98 19.54 -12.70
C PHE A 53 6.03 19.82 -13.86
N SER A 54 4.88 20.41 -13.54
CA SER A 54 3.94 20.94 -14.55
C SER A 54 4.55 22.12 -15.31
N GLY A 55 3.93 22.47 -16.45
CA GLY A 55 4.40 23.56 -17.28
C GLY A 55 4.52 24.88 -16.51
N GLY A 56 5.71 25.49 -16.56
CA GLY A 56 6.04 26.71 -15.82
C GLY A 56 6.37 26.51 -14.34
N ASP A 57 6.63 25.28 -13.89
CA ASP A 57 7.01 24.94 -12.49
C ASP A 57 5.95 25.33 -11.44
N VAL A 58 4.68 25.43 -11.84
CA VAL A 58 3.60 25.90 -10.95
C VAL A 58 3.26 24.87 -9.87
N ARG A 59 3.21 23.59 -10.27
CA ARG A 59 2.88 22.43 -9.41
C ARG A 59 3.87 21.30 -9.61
N VAL A 60 4.05 20.52 -8.53
CA VAL A 60 4.88 19.32 -8.50
C VAL A 60 4.00 18.09 -8.24
N TYR A 61 4.31 17.01 -8.96
CA TYR A 61 3.66 15.73 -8.84
C TYR A 61 4.72 14.69 -8.50
N GLU A 62 4.42 13.80 -7.55
CA GLU A 62 5.24 12.64 -7.30
C GLU A 62 4.85 11.49 -8.23
N MET A 63 5.84 10.69 -8.62
CA MET A 63 5.61 9.47 -9.37
C MET A 63 5.61 8.26 -8.43
N LYS A 64 4.49 7.53 -8.38
CA LYS A 64 4.39 6.23 -7.70
C LYS A 64 4.23 5.13 -8.73
N ALA A 65 4.82 3.96 -8.47
CA ALA A 65 4.68 2.79 -9.31
C ALA A 65 3.92 1.69 -8.56
N PHE A 66 2.78 1.27 -9.09
CA PHE A 66 2.16 0.01 -8.70
C PHE A 66 2.83 -1.11 -9.49
N THR A 67 3.37 -2.09 -8.76
CA THR A 67 4.04 -3.27 -9.32
C THR A 67 3.50 -4.50 -8.62
N GLU A 68 3.08 -5.49 -9.39
CA GLU A 68 2.61 -6.79 -8.92
C GLU A 68 3.23 -7.88 -9.79
N ASP A 69 3.54 -9.03 -9.21
CA ASP A 69 4.14 -10.15 -9.91
C ASP A 69 3.20 -10.71 -11.00
N CYS A 70 3.79 -11.26 -12.07
CA CYS A 70 3.06 -11.91 -13.15
C CYS A 70 2.04 -11.02 -13.86
N ARG A 71 2.35 -9.72 -14.04
CA ARG A 71 1.55 -8.77 -14.82
C ARG A 71 2.26 -8.34 -16.10
N SER A 72 1.47 -7.99 -17.13
CA SER A 72 1.94 -7.42 -18.40
C SER A 72 0.83 -6.58 -19.03
N TRP A 73 1.18 -5.58 -19.83
CA TRP A 73 0.21 -4.77 -20.57
C TRP A 73 0.21 -5.15 -22.05
N PHE A 74 -0.99 -5.21 -22.63
CA PHE A 74 -1.16 -5.26 -24.08
C PHE A 74 -1.54 -3.86 -24.56
N ILE A 75 -0.64 -3.20 -25.29
CA ILE A 75 -0.79 -1.81 -25.75
C ILE A 75 -0.81 -1.82 -27.27
N GLY A 76 -2.00 -1.69 -27.87
CA GLY A 76 -2.16 -1.84 -29.31
C GLY A 76 -1.69 -3.22 -29.79
N GLN A 77 -0.58 -3.26 -30.55
CA GLN A 77 0.04 -4.50 -31.06
C GLN A 77 1.33 -4.89 -30.34
N THR A 78 1.68 -4.22 -29.24
CA THR A 78 2.88 -4.51 -28.45
C THR A 78 2.51 -5.06 -27.07
N VAL A 79 3.44 -5.84 -26.51
CA VAL A 79 3.33 -6.38 -25.15
C VAL A 79 4.43 -5.76 -24.30
N GLN A 80 4.03 -5.00 -23.28
CA GLN A 80 4.93 -4.44 -22.28
C GLN A 80 5.02 -5.42 -21.11
N ARG A 81 6.23 -5.91 -20.85
CA ARG A 81 6.49 -7.02 -19.92
C ARG A 81 6.41 -6.64 -18.44
N ASP A 82 6.74 -5.40 -18.08
CA ASP A 82 6.92 -5.01 -16.68
C ASP A 82 5.61 -4.96 -15.87
N GLY A 83 4.47 -4.81 -16.55
CA GLY A 83 3.15 -4.72 -15.92
C GLY A 83 2.99 -3.53 -14.97
N LYS A 84 3.92 -2.57 -14.98
CA LYS A 84 3.93 -1.45 -14.03
C LYS A 84 2.86 -0.45 -14.41
N LEU A 85 2.17 0.08 -13.40
CA LEU A 85 1.23 1.18 -13.55
C LEU A 85 1.77 2.38 -12.78
N LEU A 86 2.12 3.44 -13.49
CA LEU A 86 2.64 4.66 -12.87
C LEU A 86 1.49 5.62 -12.56
N TYR A 87 1.55 6.27 -11.41
CA TYR A 87 0.62 7.30 -10.97
C TYR A 87 1.38 8.59 -10.77
N LEU A 88 0.82 9.68 -11.28
CA LEU A 88 1.28 11.04 -11.01
C LEU A 88 0.27 11.72 -10.08
N THR A 89 0.64 11.81 -8.81
CA THR A 89 -0.20 12.41 -7.77
C THR A 89 0.37 13.76 -7.35
N PRO A 90 -0.46 14.80 -7.14
CA PRO A 90 0.02 16.07 -6.60
C PRO A 90 0.66 15.85 -5.24
N VAL A 91 1.83 16.45 -5.01
CA VAL A 91 2.52 16.39 -3.71
C VAL A 91 2.68 17.80 -3.16
N ASP A 92 2.58 17.95 -1.85
CA ASP A 92 2.84 19.24 -1.19
C ASP A 92 4.35 19.53 -1.24
N PRO A 93 4.79 20.63 -1.88
CA PRO A 93 6.20 20.98 -1.98
C PRO A 93 6.91 21.11 -0.63
N ILE A 94 6.19 21.41 0.45
CA ILE A 94 6.79 21.58 1.77
C ILE A 94 7.45 20.30 2.26
N PHE A 95 6.86 19.12 2.00
CA PHE A 95 7.52 17.85 2.34
C PHE A 95 8.86 17.69 1.63
N LEU A 96 8.97 18.15 0.38
CA LEU A 96 10.22 18.11 -0.39
C LEU A 96 11.26 19.12 0.13
N LEU A 97 10.80 20.19 0.77
CA LEU A 97 11.64 21.26 1.28
C LEU A 97 12.18 21.01 2.70
N LEU A 98 11.41 20.30 3.54
CA LEU A 98 11.77 20.00 4.93
C LEU A 98 13.20 19.43 5.12
N PRO A 99 13.66 18.43 4.34
CA PRO A 99 15.00 17.86 4.52
C PRO A 99 16.13 18.89 4.33
N TYR A 100 15.94 19.88 3.45
CA TYR A 100 16.94 20.91 3.21
C TYR A 100 16.99 21.92 4.36
N MET A 101 15.84 22.21 4.97
CA MET A 101 15.71 23.12 6.11
C MET A 101 16.27 22.57 7.42
N GLN A 102 16.26 21.24 7.56
CA GLN A 102 16.76 20.53 8.74
C GLN A 102 18.23 20.13 8.61
N SER A 103 18.92 20.50 7.52
CA SER A 103 20.33 20.16 7.36
C SER A 103 21.21 20.89 8.38
N ASP A 104 22.22 20.19 8.92
CA ASP A 104 23.10 20.63 10.01
C ASP A 104 23.80 21.99 9.77
N GLY A 105 23.87 22.46 8.53
CA GLY A 105 24.45 23.76 8.16
C GLY A 105 23.49 24.95 8.23
N VAL A 106 22.18 24.68 8.20
CA VAL A 106 21.08 25.66 8.08
C VAL A 106 20.34 25.82 9.41
N GLU A 107 20.39 24.81 10.28
CA GLU A 107 19.63 24.81 11.52
C GLU A 107 20.02 26.01 12.42
N GLY A 108 19.00 26.77 12.84
CA GLY A 108 19.15 27.92 13.73
C GLY A 108 19.57 29.24 13.07
N LYS A 109 19.89 29.28 11.76
CA LYS A 109 20.31 30.50 11.05
C LYS A 109 19.22 31.04 10.11
N PHE A 110 19.23 32.36 9.93
CA PHE A 110 18.40 33.02 8.91
C PHE A 110 19.15 33.05 7.59
N GLN A 111 18.63 32.36 6.58
CA GLN A 111 19.26 32.29 5.25
C GLN A 111 18.26 32.57 4.13
N PRO A 112 18.73 33.07 2.97
CA PRO A 112 17.90 33.16 1.78
C PRO A 112 17.46 31.76 1.32
N LEU A 113 16.21 31.64 0.86
CA LEU A 113 15.62 30.37 0.45
C LEU A 113 16.42 29.65 -0.65
N GLN A 114 17.01 30.40 -1.58
CA GLN A 114 17.86 29.88 -2.65
C GLN A 114 19.12 29.18 -2.13
N GLN A 115 19.74 29.72 -1.08
CA GLN A 115 20.93 29.12 -0.48
C GLN A 115 20.57 27.89 0.37
N MET A 116 19.42 27.93 1.02
CA MET A 116 18.94 26.86 1.89
C MET A 116 18.60 25.57 1.12
N VAL A 117 18.05 25.70 -0.10
CA VAL A 117 17.54 24.56 -0.88
C VAL A 117 18.58 24.01 -1.87
N MET A 118 19.75 24.63 -1.97
CA MET A 118 20.79 24.23 -2.92
C MET A 118 21.33 22.83 -2.61
N ASP A 119 21.15 21.89 -3.53
CA ASP A 119 21.72 20.55 -3.47
C ASP A 119 22.51 20.27 -4.76
N GLU A 120 23.82 20.02 -4.62
CA GLU A 120 24.72 19.72 -5.74
C GLU A 120 24.38 18.38 -6.41
N HIS A 121 23.88 17.40 -5.66
CA HIS A 121 23.52 16.08 -6.18
C HIS A 121 22.16 16.09 -6.90
N TYR A 122 21.27 17.00 -6.50
CA TYR A 122 19.92 17.14 -7.03
C TYR A 122 19.62 18.60 -7.42
N PRO A 123 20.21 19.14 -8.50
CA PRO A 123 20.07 20.55 -8.86
C PRO A 123 18.63 20.96 -9.22
N GLY A 124 17.76 19.99 -9.50
CA GLY A 124 16.33 20.20 -9.75
C GLY A 124 15.55 20.77 -8.56
N CYS A 125 16.11 20.73 -7.34
CA CYS A 125 15.52 21.30 -6.12
C CYS A 125 15.18 22.79 -6.26
N MET A 126 15.98 23.56 -7.01
CA MET A 126 15.78 24.99 -7.23
C MET A 126 14.45 25.31 -7.93
N ARG A 127 13.88 24.36 -8.67
CA ARG A 127 12.57 24.53 -9.31
C ARG A 127 11.42 24.56 -8.31
N LEU A 128 11.59 23.95 -7.13
CA LEU A 128 10.61 24.02 -6.05
C LEU A 128 10.37 25.45 -5.58
N LEU A 129 11.36 26.34 -5.75
CA LEU A 129 11.26 27.75 -5.38
C LEU A 129 10.38 28.57 -6.33
N LYS A 130 10.15 28.07 -7.54
CA LYS A 130 9.24 28.69 -8.51
C LYS A 130 7.78 28.28 -8.29
N CYS A 131 7.54 27.21 -7.54
CA CYS A 131 6.20 26.78 -7.20
C CYS A 131 5.55 27.83 -6.28
N THR A 132 4.52 28.52 -6.78
CA THR A 132 3.77 29.53 -6.02
C THR A 132 3.21 28.96 -4.72
N GLN A 133 2.72 27.72 -4.77
CA GLN A 133 2.22 26.99 -3.61
C GLN A 133 3.28 26.75 -2.54
N ALA A 134 4.54 26.52 -2.95
CA ALA A 134 5.64 26.30 -2.02
C ALA A 134 5.96 27.57 -1.24
N LEU A 135 6.02 28.71 -1.94
CA LEU A 135 6.33 30.02 -1.35
C LEU A 135 5.25 30.46 -0.35
N ASP A 136 3.97 30.27 -0.68
CA ASP A 136 2.88 30.64 0.22
C ASP A 136 2.79 29.71 1.43
N SER A 137 3.11 28.43 1.27
CA SER A 137 3.05 27.44 2.35
C SER A 137 4.28 27.48 3.27
N LEU A 138 5.37 28.12 2.85
CA LEU A 138 6.63 28.18 3.58
C LEU A 138 6.53 28.86 4.96
N ARG A 139 5.56 29.77 5.08
CA ARG A 139 5.18 30.50 6.29
C ARG A 139 4.79 29.59 7.45
N TYR A 140 4.27 28.40 7.12
CA TYR A 140 3.77 27.44 8.10
C TYR A 140 4.88 26.59 8.75
N VAL A 141 6.10 26.61 8.19
CA VAL A 141 7.23 25.79 8.65
C VAL A 141 8.42 26.65 9.05
N THR A 142 8.52 27.87 8.50
CA THR A 142 9.65 28.78 8.75
C THR A 142 9.24 30.09 9.42
N ASP A 143 10.20 30.69 10.12
CA ASP A 143 10.14 32.08 10.55
C ASP A 143 10.73 32.97 9.45
N GLU A 144 9.95 33.97 9.03
CA GLU A 144 10.35 34.92 8.01
C GLU A 144 10.88 36.20 8.67
N LYS A 145 12.03 36.69 8.19
CA LYS A 145 12.56 38.01 8.54
C LYS A 145 12.91 38.75 7.25
N MET A 146 12.41 39.98 7.13
CA MET A 146 12.78 40.85 6.02
C MET A 146 13.92 41.77 6.43
N MET A 147 14.98 41.81 5.63
CA MET A 147 16.08 42.79 5.75
C MET A 147 16.40 43.29 4.34
N ASP A 148 16.43 44.61 4.12
CA ASP A 148 16.80 45.25 2.85
C ASP A 148 16.13 44.63 1.60
N ASN A 149 14.79 44.43 1.67
CA ASN A 149 13.96 43.80 0.62
C ASN A 149 14.26 42.32 0.32
N LEU A 150 15.17 41.68 1.06
CA LEU A 150 15.46 40.25 1.00
C LEU A 150 14.71 39.52 2.13
N LYS A 151 14.08 38.40 1.77
CA LYS A 151 13.42 37.50 2.73
C LYS A 151 14.40 36.44 3.19
N PHE A 152 14.60 36.38 4.49
CA PHE A 152 15.37 35.33 5.15
C PHE A 152 14.41 34.40 5.88
N HIS A 153 14.67 33.11 5.75
CA HIS A 153 13.88 32.06 6.38
C HIS A 153 14.74 31.32 7.41
N ARG A 154 14.12 30.94 8.52
CA ARG A 154 14.70 30.06 9.53
C ARG A 154 13.72 28.94 9.83
N TYR A 155 14.19 27.70 9.86
CA TYR A 155 13.36 26.56 10.26
C TYR A 155 12.81 26.73 11.68
N ASN A 156 11.52 26.43 11.87
CA ASN A 156 10.87 26.46 13.17
C ASN A 156 10.16 25.13 13.45
N HIS A 157 10.65 24.39 14.43
CA HIS A 157 10.13 23.07 14.79
C HIS A 157 8.68 23.13 15.31
N GLU A 158 8.32 24.11 16.15
CA GLU A 158 6.98 24.23 16.73
C GLU A 158 5.91 24.46 15.65
N LYS A 159 6.19 25.40 14.73
CA LYS A 159 5.32 25.66 13.58
C LYS A 159 5.16 24.42 12.69
N THR A 160 6.26 23.71 12.46
CA THR A 160 6.26 22.46 11.69
C THR A 160 5.36 21.40 12.33
N MET A 161 5.39 21.26 13.66
CA MET A 161 4.50 20.35 14.39
C MET A 161 3.03 20.73 14.28
N GLU A 162 2.69 22.02 14.41
CA GLU A 162 1.32 22.51 14.21
C GLU A 162 0.82 22.26 12.78
N TRP A 163 1.69 22.49 11.79
CA TRP A 163 1.39 22.23 10.38
C TRP A 163 1.17 20.74 10.12
N LEU A 164 2.07 19.87 10.61
CA LEU A 164 1.93 18.41 10.49
C LEU A 164 0.66 17.91 11.17
N LYS A 165 0.32 18.43 12.36
CA LYS A 165 -0.94 18.11 13.04
C LYS A 165 -2.15 18.43 12.17
N LYS A 166 -2.18 19.60 11.51
CA LYS A 166 -3.24 19.95 10.55
C LYS A 166 -3.28 19.00 9.35
N LYS A 167 -2.12 18.58 8.84
CA LYS A 167 -2.04 17.59 7.76
C LYS A 167 -2.62 16.23 8.17
N VAL A 168 -2.32 15.77 9.39
CA VAL A 168 -2.90 14.54 9.97
C VAL A 168 -4.42 14.64 10.05
N TRP A 169 -4.96 15.75 10.53
CA TRP A 169 -6.41 15.93 10.58
C TRP A 169 -7.06 15.95 9.19
N ASN A 170 -6.42 16.62 8.22
CA ASN A 170 -6.91 16.63 6.85
C ASN A 170 -6.92 15.22 6.24
N THR A 171 -5.89 14.40 6.50
CA THR A 171 -5.87 13.01 6.04
C THR A 171 -6.91 12.16 6.77
N VAL A 172 -7.15 12.37 8.07
CA VAL A 172 -8.28 11.73 8.77
C VAL A 172 -9.63 12.09 8.14
N THR A 173 -9.86 13.35 7.81
CA THR A 173 -11.09 13.77 7.12
C THR A 173 -11.22 13.10 5.75
N ALA A 174 -10.13 13.03 4.97
CA ALA A 174 -10.11 12.33 3.70
C ALA A 174 -10.38 10.83 3.86
N LEU A 175 -9.78 10.19 4.87
CA LEU A 175 -9.99 8.77 5.19
C LEU A 175 -11.45 8.48 5.57
N ARG A 176 -12.10 9.37 6.32
CA ARG A 176 -13.53 9.24 6.68
C ARG A 176 -14.45 9.39 5.47
N ASN A 177 -14.08 10.22 4.50
CA ASN A 177 -14.85 10.42 3.27
C ASN A 177 -14.58 9.32 2.23
N SER A 178 -13.46 8.60 2.36
CA SER A 178 -13.12 7.46 1.53
C SER A 178 -13.62 6.15 2.15
N ASP A 179 -13.95 5.15 1.33
CA ASP A 179 -14.36 3.83 1.81
C ASP A 179 -13.13 2.97 2.22
N ILE A 180 -12.20 3.56 2.97
CA ILE A 180 -10.95 2.91 3.41
C ILE A 180 -11.11 2.39 4.83
N SER A 181 -10.75 1.12 5.01
CA SER A 181 -10.82 0.45 6.30
C SER A 181 -9.55 0.65 7.11
N VAL A 182 -9.63 1.45 8.18
CA VAL A 182 -8.48 1.79 9.06
C VAL A 182 -8.37 0.96 10.34
N GLY A 183 -9.39 0.16 10.68
CA GLY A 183 -9.40 -0.62 11.92
C GLY A 183 -8.40 -1.78 11.91
N GLY A 184 -8.04 -2.30 13.08
CA GLY A 184 -7.02 -3.36 13.24
C GLY A 184 -7.34 -4.71 12.57
N GLY A 185 -8.54 -4.88 12.00
CA GLY A 185 -8.91 -6.07 11.23
C GLY A 185 -8.69 -5.87 9.73
N VAL A 186 -7.99 -6.81 9.08
CA VAL A 186 -7.86 -6.84 7.61
C VAL A 186 -9.24 -6.94 6.98
N LYS A 187 -9.65 -6.00 6.14
CA LYS A 187 -10.89 -6.07 5.36
C LYS A 187 -10.55 -6.37 3.91
N SER A 188 -11.26 -7.33 3.31
CA SER A 188 -11.22 -7.54 1.87
C SER A 188 -12.51 -6.95 1.30
N THR A 189 -12.39 -6.13 0.26
CA THR A 189 -13.54 -5.53 -0.44
C THR A 189 -14.43 -6.61 -1.07
N THR A 190 -13.87 -7.78 -1.38
CA THR A 190 -14.57 -8.90 -2.01
C THR A 190 -15.27 -9.83 -0.99
N TYR A 191 -15.08 -9.66 0.31
CA TYR A 191 -15.57 -10.58 1.34
C TYR A 191 -16.68 -9.96 2.20
N VAL A 192 -17.88 -10.55 2.16
CA VAL A 192 -19.03 -10.13 2.97
C VAL A 192 -18.93 -10.74 4.37
N ARG A 193 -18.84 -9.90 5.40
CA ARG A 193 -18.82 -10.33 6.81
C ARG A 193 -20.22 -10.37 7.42
N VAL A 194 -20.51 -11.46 8.13
CA VAL A 194 -21.81 -11.71 8.81
C VAL A 194 -21.86 -11.10 10.23
N LYS A 195 -20.71 -10.77 10.84
CA LYS A 195 -20.65 -10.12 12.16
C LYS A 195 -20.46 -8.62 12.02
N GLN A 196 -21.25 -7.87 12.77
CA GLN A 196 -21.18 -6.42 12.87
C GLN A 196 -19.85 -6.04 13.56
N GLU A 197 -19.00 -5.33 12.83
CA GLU A 197 -17.66 -4.95 13.27
C GLU A 197 -17.70 -3.84 14.31
N THR A 198 -16.74 -3.85 15.22
CA THR A 198 -16.40 -2.68 16.04
C THR A 198 -16.03 -1.54 15.10
N LEU A 199 -16.73 -0.42 15.22
CA LEU A 199 -16.43 0.80 14.48
C LEU A 199 -14.97 1.19 14.74
N ALA A 200 -14.25 1.59 13.69
CA ALA A 200 -12.89 2.11 13.83
C ALA A 200 -12.92 3.30 14.81
N THR A 201 -12.03 3.28 15.79
CA THR A 201 -11.93 4.37 16.77
C THR A 201 -11.27 5.58 16.12
N GLU A 202 -11.45 6.76 16.70
CA GLU A 202 -10.75 7.96 16.24
C GLU A 202 -9.22 7.81 16.32
N GLU A 203 -8.74 7.08 17.32
CA GLU A 203 -7.33 6.72 17.49
C GLU A 203 -6.80 5.87 16.32
N ASP A 204 -7.60 4.92 15.80
CA ASP A 204 -7.22 4.11 14.64
C ASP A 204 -7.01 4.99 13.39
N TYR A 205 -7.92 5.94 13.16
CA TYR A 205 -7.79 6.90 12.06
C TYR A 205 -6.55 7.78 12.21
N LEU A 206 -6.31 8.31 13.42
CA LEU A 206 -5.15 9.14 13.71
C LEU A 206 -3.84 8.37 13.50
N ARG A 207 -3.80 7.10 13.92
CA ARG A 207 -2.63 6.24 13.76
C ARG A 207 -2.38 5.88 12.29
N TYR A 208 -3.44 5.57 11.54
CA TYR A 208 -3.34 5.32 10.11
C TYR A 208 -2.86 6.58 9.36
N ALA A 209 -3.42 7.74 9.68
CA ALA A 209 -3.03 9.03 9.13
C ALA A 209 -1.57 9.40 9.44
N HIS A 210 -1.12 9.16 10.68
CA HIS A 210 0.29 9.32 11.06
C HIS A 210 1.20 8.41 10.23
N GLY A 211 0.82 7.14 10.03
CA GLY A 211 1.55 6.19 9.19
C GLY A 211 1.64 6.60 7.72
N LEU A 212 0.61 7.24 7.17
CA LEU A 212 0.66 7.78 5.80
C LEU A 212 1.61 8.97 5.69
N ILE A 213 1.62 9.87 6.69
CA ILE A 213 2.45 11.07 6.69
C ILE A 213 3.91 10.74 6.99
N SER A 214 4.19 9.71 7.80
CA SER A 214 5.55 9.27 8.14
C SER A 214 6.37 8.84 6.91
N VAL A 215 5.72 8.46 5.82
CA VAL A 215 6.37 8.15 4.52
C VAL A 215 6.95 9.40 3.84
N TYR A 216 6.55 10.60 4.26
CA TYR A 216 6.95 11.89 3.67
C TYR A 216 7.81 12.76 4.58
N ILE A 217 8.19 12.28 5.77
CA ILE A 217 9.01 13.02 6.75
C ILE A 217 10.15 12.14 7.28
N SER A 218 11.15 12.75 7.90
CA SER A 218 12.22 12.02 8.56
C SER A 218 11.71 11.21 9.75
N GLU A 219 12.46 10.16 10.12
CA GLU A 219 12.10 9.30 11.26
C GLU A 219 12.02 10.09 12.58
N GLU A 220 12.86 11.12 12.74
CA GLU A 220 12.87 12.03 13.89
C GLU A 220 11.58 12.83 13.99
N LEU A 221 11.16 13.49 12.90
CA LEU A 221 9.89 14.22 12.85
C LEU A 221 8.69 13.29 13.07
N SER A 222 8.77 12.05 12.58
CA SER A 222 7.72 11.05 12.80
C SER A 222 7.55 10.71 14.28
N LYS A 223 8.66 10.54 15.02
CA LYS A 223 8.65 10.31 16.47
C LYS A 223 8.12 11.51 17.24
N ASP A 224 8.52 12.73 16.85
CA ASP A 224 8.04 13.95 17.51
C ASP A 224 6.56 14.21 17.23
N LEU A 225 6.10 13.95 16.01
CA LEU A 225 4.68 14.01 15.65
C LEU A 225 3.86 12.99 16.45
N LEU A 226 4.38 11.77 16.66
CA LEU A 226 3.71 10.75 17.46
C LEU A 226 3.52 11.21 18.91
N LYS A 227 4.57 11.78 19.52
CA LYS A 227 4.51 12.38 20.87
C LYS A 227 3.53 13.54 20.91
N HIS A 228 3.55 14.40 19.89
CA HIS A 228 2.67 15.59 19.80
C HIS A 228 1.19 15.22 19.62
N LEU A 229 0.89 14.11 18.93
CA LEU A 229 -0.45 13.56 18.78
C LEU A 229 -0.93 12.76 20.00
N GLN A 230 -0.07 12.54 21.00
CA GLN A 230 -0.38 11.77 22.22
C GLN A 230 -0.85 10.34 21.92
N LEU A 231 -0.38 9.75 20.82
CA LEU A 231 -0.72 8.38 20.45
C LEU A 231 0.19 7.40 21.19
N PRO A 232 -0.34 6.31 21.76
CA PRO A 232 0.48 5.30 22.42
C PRO A 232 1.43 4.65 21.40
N GLU A 233 2.71 4.61 21.77
CA GLU A 233 3.76 3.95 20.99
C GLU A 233 3.37 2.49 20.77
N ILE A 234 3.43 2.02 19.52
CA ILE A 234 3.14 0.62 19.22
C ILE A 234 4.29 -0.20 19.79
N THR A 235 4.17 -0.65 21.04
CA THR A 235 4.76 -1.94 21.36
C THR A 235 4.03 -2.92 20.47
N SER A 236 4.70 -3.40 19.43
CA SER A 236 4.28 -4.61 18.72
C SER A 236 3.78 -5.57 19.80
N PRO A 237 2.55 -6.13 19.69
CA PRO A 237 2.20 -7.24 20.54
C PRO A 237 3.38 -8.19 20.43
N LYS A 238 4.08 -8.48 21.56
CA LYS A 238 5.04 -9.57 21.62
C LYS A 238 4.43 -10.67 20.79
N GLU A 239 5.16 -11.18 19.80
CA GLU A 239 4.72 -12.31 19.00
C GLU A 239 4.27 -13.40 19.97
N VAL A 240 2.98 -13.41 20.31
CA VAL A 240 2.36 -14.56 20.93
C VAL A 240 2.19 -15.43 19.73
N GLU A 241 3.27 -16.17 19.42
CA GLU A 241 3.20 -17.27 18.48
C GLU A 241 1.87 -17.97 18.74
N PRO A 242 1.02 -18.15 17.71
CA PRO A 242 -0.20 -18.91 17.89
C PRO A 242 0.22 -20.22 18.55
N PRO A 243 -0.37 -20.61 19.70
CA PRO A 243 0.16 -21.66 20.54
C PRO A 243 0.45 -22.84 19.63
N SER A 244 1.75 -23.12 19.45
CA SER A 244 2.19 -24.15 18.54
C SER A 244 1.62 -25.42 19.13
N LYS A 245 0.50 -25.88 18.56
CA LYS A 245 0.03 -27.25 18.76
C LYS A 245 1.20 -28.05 18.21
N LYS A 246 2.10 -28.45 19.11
CA LYS A 246 3.20 -29.36 18.86
C LYS A 246 2.56 -30.62 18.30
N ARG A 247 2.40 -30.65 16.98
CA ARG A 247 2.18 -31.88 16.25
C ARG A 247 3.41 -32.69 16.60
N LYS A 248 3.20 -33.85 17.25
CA LYS A 248 4.28 -34.78 17.55
C LYS A 248 4.97 -35.10 16.23
N LEU A 249 6.06 -34.41 15.94
CA LEU A 249 7.02 -34.77 14.91
C LEU A 249 7.66 -36.05 15.43
N SER A 250 7.28 -37.16 14.81
CA SER A 250 7.99 -38.43 14.92
C SER A 250 8.96 -38.50 13.76
N ASP A 251 10.22 -38.86 14.03
CA ASP A 251 11.35 -39.02 13.08
C ASP A 251 11.18 -40.13 12.02
N LYS A 252 9.94 -40.53 11.72
CA LYS A 252 9.66 -41.47 10.65
C LYS A 252 9.37 -40.70 9.36
N PRO A 253 9.93 -41.13 8.20
CA PRO A 253 9.58 -40.54 6.92
C PRO A 253 8.05 -40.54 6.76
N VAL A 254 7.48 -39.37 6.50
CA VAL A 254 6.05 -39.26 6.18
C VAL A 254 5.91 -39.75 4.74
N GLU A 255 5.76 -41.05 4.55
CA GLU A 255 5.26 -41.56 3.28
C GLU A 255 3.82 -41.07 3.09
N ALA A 256 3.55 -40.49 1.92
CA ALA A 256 2.21 -40.14 1.50
C ALA A 256 1.39 -41.45 1.42
N GLY A 257 0.56 -41.71 2.43
CA GLY A 257 -0.17 -42.97 2.54
C GLY A 257 -1.20 -43.21 1.42
N GLU A 258 -1.46 -42.22 0.57
CA GLU A 258 -2.44 -42.33 -0.51
C GLU A 258 -1.86 -41.69 -1.78
N ASP A 259 -1.44 -42.56 -2.70
CA ASP A 259 -1.08 -42.21 -4.06
C ASP A 259 -2.37 -41.92 -4.86
N TYR A 260 -2.66 -40.64 -5.07
CA TYR A 260 -3.86 -40.16 -5.75
C TYR A 260 -3.87 -40.45 -7.27
N THR A 261 -2.83 -41.09 -7.82
CA THR A 261 -2.78 -41.46 -9.23
C THR A 261 -3.52 -42.77 -9.55
N LYS A 262 -4.02 -43.50 -8.54
CA LYS A 262 -4.64 -44.83 -8.69
C LYS A 262 -6.18 -44.86 -8.63
N PHE A 263 -6.85 -43.83 -9.13
CA PHE A 263 -8.32 -43.78 -9.15
C PHE A 263 -9.00 -44.76 -10.12
N ASN A 264 -8.27 -45.66 -10.79
CA ASN A 264 -8.81 -46.57 -11.82
C ASN A 264 -8.39 -48.05 -11.69
N SER A 265 -7.99 -48.53 -10.51
CA SER A 265 -7.80 -49.97 -10.27
C SER A 265 -9.02 -50.58 -9.59
N ALA A 266 -9.58 -51.65 -10.19
CA ALA A 266 -10.83 -52.31 -9.80
C ALA A 266 -10.79 -53.11 -8.48
N ASP A 267 -9.72 -53.02 -7.70
CA ASP A 267 -9.53 -53.78 -6.47
C ASP A 267 -9.73 -52.92 -5.22
N PHE A 268 -11.01 -52.74 -4.83
CA PHE A 268 -11.35 -52.27 -3.49
C PHE A 268 -11.10 -53.39 -2.47
N VAL A 269 -9.85 -53.53 -2.03
CA VAL A 269 -9.53 -54.33 -0.84
C VAL A 269 -10.17 -53.64 0.36
N ARG A 270 -11.27 -54.21 0.85
CA ARG A 270 -12.00 -53.76 2.05
C ARG A 270 -11.05 -53.80 3.24
N LYS A 271 -10.74 -52.62 3.81
CA LYS A 271 -10.05 -52.52 5.10
C LYS A 271 -10.83 -53.32 6.16
N PRO A 272 -10.17 -54.07 7.07
CA PRO A 272 -10.85 -54.83 8.10
C PRO A 272 -11.63 -53.89 9.03
N PRO A 273 -12.80 -54.32 9.56
CA PRO A 273 -13.68 -53.45 10.32
C PRO A 273 -12.99 -52.96 11.59
N LYS A 274 -12.86 -51.64 11.71
CA LYS A 274 -12.32 -50.95 12.88
C LYS A 274 -13.20 -51.27 14.09
N LYS A 275 -12.61 -51.76 15.20
CA LYS A 275 -13.33 -52.07 16.43
C LYS A 275 -14.13 -50.84 16.89
N MET A 276 -15.46 -50.99 16.98
CA MET A 276 -16.37 -49.91 17.37
C MET A 276 -16.06 -49.41 18.78
N THR A 277 -16.05 -48.09 18.97
CA THR A 277 -15.90 -47.46 20.30
C THR A 277 -17.12 -47.73 21.18
N ALA A 278 -16.97 -47.62 22.50
CA ALA A 278 -18.06 -47.89 23.46
C ALA A 278 -19.34 -47.08 23.15
N ALA A 279 -19.18 -45.82 22.75
CA ALA A 279 -20.28 -44.95 22.33
C ALA A 279 -20.97 -45.42 21.03
N GLN A 280 -20.23 -46.03 20.10
CA GLN A 280 -20.79 -46.60 18.88
C GLN A 280 -21.54 -47.91 19.16
N LYS A 281 -21.09 -48.70 20.14
CA LYS A 281 -21.80 -49.91 20.60
C LYS A 281 -23.11 -49.60 21.31
N THR A 282 -23.18 -48.51 22.07
CA THR A 282 -24.43 -48.07 22.71
C THR A 282 -25.42 -47.53 21.68
N LEU A 283 -24.97 -46.73 20.71
CA LEU A 283 -25.80 -46.25 19.59
C LEU A 283 -26.32 -47.39 18.69
N ALA A 284 -25.57 -48.47 18.54
CA ALA A 284 -25.99 -49.64 17.75
C ALA A 284 -27.08 -50.48 18.44
N LYS A 285 -27.21 -50.39 19.77
CA LYS A 285 -28.23 -51.11 20.56
C LYS A 285 -29.58 -50.38 20.65
N VAL A 286 -29.67 -49.16 20.12
CA VAL A 286 -30.93 -48.42 20.06
C VAL A 286 -31.89 -49.16 19.13
N ASP A 287 -33.13 -49.39 19.59
CA ASP A 287 -34.18 -50.03 18.81
C ASP A 287 -34.54 -49.16 17.60
N LYS A 288 -34.40 -49.72 16.40
CA LYS A 288 -34.64 -49.03 15.12
C LYS A 288 -35.96 -49.45 14.49
N THR A 289 -36.77 -50.27 15.17
CA THR A 289 -38.08 -50.66 14.68
C THR A 289 -38.96 -49.40 14.51
N GLY A 290 -39.41 -49.14 13.29
CA GLY A 290 -40.20 -47.95 12.92
C GLY A 290 -39.41 -46.77 12.36
N MET A 291 -38.08 -46.73 12.46
CA MET A 291 -37.28 -45.66 11.83
C MET A 291 -37.02 -45.97 10.35
N LYS A 292 -37.52 -45.11 9.46
CA LYS A 292 -37.20 -45.19 8.03
C LYS A 292 -35.73 -44.78 7.83
N SER A 293 -35.00 -45.55 7.03
CA SER A 293 -33.66 -45.15 6.57
C SER A 293 -33.72 -43.78 5.90
N MET A 294 -32.74 -42.90 6.13
CA MET A 294 -32.63 -41.61 5.45
C MET A 294 -32.73 -41.73 3.92
N SER A 295 -32.25 -42.85 3.35
CA SER A 295 -32.34 -43.10 1.92
C SER A 295 -33.78 -43.20 1.41
N ALA A 296 -34.74 -43.63 2.25
CA ALA A 296 -36.15 -43.73 1.87
C ALA A 296 -36.82 -42.37 1.66
N PHE A 297 -36.24 -41.26 2.14
CA PHE A 297 -36.75 -39.90 1.90
C PHE A 297 -36.36 -39.34 0.54
N PHE A 298 -35.31 -39.89 -0.09
CA PHE A 298 -34.80 -39.43 -1.38
C PHE A 298 -35.13 -40.37 -2.54
N SER A 299 -35.81 -41.47 -2.28
CA SER A 299 -36.24 -42.40 -3.32
C SER A 299 -37.51 -41.91 -4.03
N PRO A 300 -37.61 -42.00 -5.36
CA PRO A 300 -38.81 -41.64 -6.11
C PRO A 300 -40.03 -42.46 -5.68
N LYS A 301 -41.20 -41.83 -5.50
CA LYS A 301 -42.45 -42.52 -5.16
C LYS A 301 -42.89 -43.40 -6.34
N VAL A 302 -42.95 -44.70 -6.14
CA VAL A 302 -43.51 -45.65 -7.12
C VAL A 302 -45.02 -45.41 -7.24
N LYS A 303 -45.51 -45.09 -8.45
CA LYS A 303 -46.94 -45.03 -8.78
C LYS A 303 -47.51 -46.45 -8.72
N GLN A 304 -48.46 -46.70 -7.82
CA GLN A 304 -49.25 -47.93 -7.84
C GLN A 304 -50.31 -47.84 -8.94
N GLU A 305 -50.23 -48.70 -9.95
CA GLU A 305 -51.35 -48.98 -10.85
C GLU A 305 -52.45 -49.71 -10.07
N LYS A 306 -53.65 -49.14 -10.07
CA LYS A 306 -54.85 -49.77 -9.53
C LYS A 306 -55.30 -50.87 -10.49
N LYS A 307 -55.41 -52.10 -9.99
CA LYS A 307 -56.34 -53.11 -10.54
C LYS A 307 -57.73 -52.85 -9.96
#